data_AF-A0A1F6LR27-F1
#
_entry.id   AF-A0A1F6LR27-F1
#
_cell.length_a   1.000
_cell.length_b   1.000
_cell.length_c   1.000
_cell.angle_alpha   90.00
_cell.angle_beta   90.00
_cell.angle_gamma   90.00
#
_symmetry.space_group_name_H-M   'P 1'
#
loop_
_entity.id
_entity.type
_entity.pdbx_description
1 polymer ?
#
loop_
_entity_poly.entity_id
_entity_poly.type
_entity_poly.pdbx_seq_one_letter_code
_entity_poly.pdbx_strand_id
1 'polypeptide(L)'
;MQYHKLAAIAVTSFTMLATAAPAFAAETTTVVTPAAPTTIGAKCETRTIEAADRMAKRRAEADARLATHRSGVDERQNKQRADVDVRRLDHEQKAEAKFRDKQSKMDSRGKKSEAVKVAIGAYYAAVAANNKTYREAVAAAQSGFRTSHDAALTARRTSIDAAIKTRRDAVDAAFTAWKQRCSGTAEERKTANATYHAAIKAAETTWRANHEQAMKTYKTATETARTTREAAIKAARAVQKTANEAARATLQAAIKAAK
;
A
#
# COMPACT_ATOMS: atom_id res chain seq x y z
N MET A 1 20.07 -25.42 25.25
CA MET A 1 19.87 -24.03 24.78
C MET A 1 20.35 -23.95 23.34
N GLN A 2 19.46 -24.19 22.38
CA GLN A 2 19.78 -24.12 20.95
C GLN A 2 19.30 -22.78 20.40
N TYR A 3 20.24 -22.00 19.91
CA TYR A 3 20.01 -20.71 19.25
C TYR A 3 19.19 -20.94 17.97
N HIS A 4 17.95 -20.45 17.95
CA HIS A 4 17.18 -20.36 16.72
C HIS A 4 17.79 -19.29 15.83
N LYS A 5 18.40 -19.75 14.73
CA LYS A 5 18.91 -18.94 13.63
C LYS A 5 17.74 -18.11 13.07
N LEU A 6 17.74 -16.81 13.37
CA LEU A 6 16.91 -15.82 12.69
C LEU A 6 17.31 -15.82 11.22
N ALA A 7 16.40 -16.31 10.36
CA ALA A 7 16.54 -16.22 8.92
C ALA A 7 16.50 -14.73 8.53
N ALA A 8 17.67 -14.20 8.14
CA ALA A 8 17.81 -12.88 7.57
C ALA A 8 17.01 -12.81 6.26
N ILE A 9 15.91 -12.05 6.28
CA ILE A 9 15.16 -11.72 5.07
C ILE A 9 15.96 -10.62 4.37
N ALA A 10 16.63 -10.99 3.28
CA ALA A 10 17.34 -10.08 2.40
C ALA A 10 16.34 -9.07 1.80
N VAL A 11 16.51 -7.80 2.16
CA VAL A 11 15.80 -6.67 1.55
C VAL A 11 16.47 -6.40 0.21
N THR A 12 15.87 -6.91 -0.87
CA THR A 12 16.34 -6.66 -2.23
C THR A 12 16.00 -5.23 -2.61
N SER A 13 17.04 -4.39 -2.68
CA SER A 13 16.98 -2.98 -3.07
C SER A 13 16.33 -2.82 -4.45
N PHE A 14 15.25 -2.04 -4.51
CA PHE A 14 14.54 -1.69 -5.74
C PHE A 14 15.30 -0.56 -6.45
N THR A 15 16.02 -0.88 -7.52
CA THR A 15 16.68 0.08 -8.40
C THR A 15 15.63 0.90 -9.14
N MET A 16 15.58 2.22 -8.88
CA MET A 16 14.73 3.15 -9.63
C MET A 16 15.26 3.28 -11.06
N LEU A 17 14.43 2.88 -12.02
CA LEU A 17 14.65 3.10 -13.45
C LEU A 17 14.43 4.59 -13.75
N ALA A 18 15.50 5.31 -14.07
CA ALA A 18 15.44 6.69 -14.53
C ALA A 18 14.70 6.74 -15.87
N THR A 19 13.57 7.43 -15.91
CA THR A 19 12.83 7.70 -17.15
C THR A 19 13.42 8.92 -17.82
N ALA A 20 13.97 8.73 -19.03
CA ALA A 20 14.47 9.81 -19.86
C ALA A 20 13.35 10.79 -20.22
N ALA A 21 13.58 12.07 -19.96
CA ALA A 21 12.70 13.14 -20.39
C ALA A 21 12.74 13.28 -21.93
N PRO A 22 11.61 13.46 -22.61
CA PRO A 22 11.61 13.84 -24.02
C PRO A 22 12.17 15.26 -24.15
N ALA A 23 13.20 15.40 -24.99
CA ALA A 23 13.73 16.68 -25.42
C ALA A 23 12.67 17.41 -26.23
N PHE A 24 12.11 18.49 -25.67
CA PHE A 24 11.32 19.45 -26.44
C PHE A 24 12.28 20.32 -27.25
N ALA A 25 12.17 20.23 -28.57
CA ALA A 25 12.84 21.13 -29.50
C ALA A 25 12.39 22.57 -29.22
N ALA A 26 13.35 23.46 -29.02
CA ALA A 26 13.12 24.88 -28.88
C ALA A 26 12.73 25.48 -30.24
N GLU A 27 11.49 25.92 -30.40
CA GLU A 27 11.07 26.73 -31.53
C GLU A 27 11.63 28.16 -31.39
N THR A 28 12.38 28.57 -32.40
CA THR A 28 12.95 29.91 -32.56
C THR A 28 11.85 30.97 -32.55
N THR A 29 11.84 31.83 -31.53
CA THR A 29 10.87 32.92 -31.41
C THR A 29 11.33 34.11 -32.26
N THR A 30 10.65 34.37 -33.38
CA THR A 30 10.76 35.65 -34.09
C THR A 30 9.98 36.71 -33.31
N VAL A 31 10.68 37.76 -32.86
CA VAL A 31 10.09 38.91 -32.18
C VAL A 31 9.35 39.75 -33.21
N VAL A 32 8.02 39.76 -33.15
CA VAL A 32 7.17 40.68 -33.93
C VAL A 32 6.83 41.88 -33.05
N THR A 33 7.16 43.07 -33.53
CA THR A 33 6.85 44.36 -32.89
C THR A 33 5.33 44.54 -32.73
N PRO A 34 4.82 44.91 -31.54
CA PRO A 34 3.37 44.94 -31.30
C PRO A 34 2.72 46.15 -31.97
N ALA A 35 1.76 45.88 -32.85
CA ALA A 35 0.78 46.88 -33.30
C ALA A 35 -0.20 47.21 -32.15
N ALA A 36 -0.73 48.44 -32.16
CA ALA A 36 -1.66 48.93 -31.15
C ALA A 36 -2.86 47.97 -30.93
N PRO A 37 -3.32 47.79 -29.67
CA PRO A 37 -4.33 46.79 -29.34
C PRO A 37 -5.66 47.13 -30.02
N THR A 38 -6.08 46.26 -30.95
CA THR A 38 -7.43 46.28 -31.50
C THR A 38 -8.43 45.90 -30.39
N THR A 39 -9.69 46.33 -30.51
CA THR A 39 -10.80 45.96 -29.58
C THR A 39 -11.00 44.45 -29.42
N ILE A 40 -10.46 43.64 -30.33
CA ILE A 40 -10.44 42.17 -30.26
C ILE A 40 -9.38 41.67 -29.24
N GLY A 41 -8.24 42.35 -29.12
CA GLY A 41 -7.18 42.03 -28.16
C GLY A 41 -7.64 42.15 -26.71
N ALA A 42 -8.34 43.23 -26.35
CA ALA A 42 -8.86 43.44 -24.98
C ALA A 42 -9.90 42.38 -24.56
N LYS A 43 -10.76 41.94 -25.48
CA LYS A 43 -11.74 40.86 -25.24
C LYS A 43 -11.07 39.50 -25.07
N CYS A 44 -10.01 39.23 -25.84
CA CYS A 44 -9.20 38.02 -25.72
C CYS A 44 -8.50 37.97 -24.35
N GLU A 45 -7.88 39.08 -23.92
CA GLU A 45 -7.16 39.17 -22.65
C GLU A 45 -8.07 38.88 -21.45
N THR A 46 -9.24 39.52 -21.40
CA THR A 46 -10.26 39.27 -20.35
C THR A 46 -10.67 37.80 -20.29
N ARG A 47 -10.96 37.17 -21.45
CA ARG A 47 -11.34 35.75 -21.52
C ARG A 47 -10.24 34.80 -21.07
N THR A 48 -8.98 35.13 -21.34
CA THR A 48 -7.83 34.31 -20.93
C THR A 48 -7.60 34.39 -19.42
N ILE A 49 -7.81 35.57 -18.80
CA ILE A 49 -7.74 35.75 -17.35
C ILE A 49 -8.83 34.92 -16.67
N GLU A 50 -10.09 35.06 -17.08
CA GLU A 50 -11.17 34.26 -16.51
C GLU A 50 -10.96 32.74 -16.70
N ALA A 51 -10.38 32.32 -17.83
CA ALA A 51 -10.07 30.92 -18.07
C ALA A 51 -8.99 30.41 -17.10
N ALA A 52 -7.95 31.20 -16.86
CA ALA A 52 -6.91 30.89 -15.88
C ALA A 52 -7.51 30.77 -14.46
N ASP A 53 -8.36 31.70 -14.05
CA ASP A 53 -9.04 31.68 -12.75
C ASP A 53 -9.93 30.45 -12.59
N ARG A 54 -10.72 30.11 -13.62
CA ARG A 54 -11.55 28.90 -13.62
C ARG A 54 -10.71 27.62 -13.51
N MET A 55 -9.56 27.56 -14.18
CA MET A 55 -8.64 26.41 -14.06
C MET A 55 -8.02 26.34 -12.66
N ALA A 56 -7.57 27.47 -12.11
CA ALA A 56 -7.01 27.54 -10.76
C ALA A 56 -8.03 27.10 -9.71
N LYS A 57 -9.27 27.59 -9.78
CA LYS A 57 -10.37 27.18 -8.90
C LYS A 57 -10.65 25.68 -9.00
N ARG A 58 -10.77 25.14 -10.21
CA ARG A 58 -11.00 23.70 -10.43
C ARG A 58 -9.87 22.84 -9.88
N ARG A 59 -8.62 23.29 -9.98
CA ARG A 59 -7.45 22.59 -9.40
C ARG A 59 -7.51 22.60 -7.88
N ALA A 60 -7.78 23.75 -7.26
CA ALA A 60 -7.91 23.87 -5.82
C ALA A 60 -9.03 22.97 -5.27
N GLU A 61 -10.19 22.94 -5.92
CA GLU A 61 -11.30 22.06 -5.54
C GLU A 61 -10.94 20.58 -5.71
N ALA A 62 -10.24 20.21 -6.79
CA ALA A 62 -9.79 18.84 -7.01
C ALA A 62 -8.76 18.39 -5.96
N ASP A 63 -7.82 19.27 -5.59
CA ASP A 63 -6.83 19.00 -4.56
C ASP A 63 -7.48 18.85 -3.18
N ALA A 64 -8.43 19.72 -2.84
CA ALA A 64 -9.20 19.62 -1.60
C ALA A 64 -9.98 18.29 -1.53
N ARG A 65 -10.67 17.91 -2.63
CA ARG A 65 -11.39 16.62 -2.71
C ARG A 65 -10.46 15.43 -2.57
N LEU A 66 -9.30 15.47 -3.21
CA LEU A 66 -8.30 14.41 -3.14
C LEU A 66 -7.73 14.27 -1.73
N ALA A 67 -7.43 15.39 -1.06
CA ALA A 67 -6.96 15.41 0.32
C ALA A 67 -8.00 14.79 1.28
N THR A 68 -9.26 15.23 1.20
CA THR A 68 -10.36 14.69 2.00
C THR A 68 -10.60 13.20 1.74
N HIS A 69 -10.51 12.78 0.48
CA HIS A 69 -10.66 11.36 0.14
C HIS A 69 -9.52 10.53 0.74
N ARG A 70 -8.27 11.02 0.67
CA ARG A 70 -7.10 10.33 1.24
C ARG A 70 -7.21 10.19 2.75
N SER A 71 -7.53 11.27 3.46
CA SER A 71 -7.68 11.22 4.92
C SER A 71 -8.80 10.27 5.35
N GLY A 72 -9.96 10.30 4.69
CA GLY A 72 -11.07 9.41 5.00
C GLY A 72 -10.77 7.93 4.70
N VAL A 73 -9.96 7.63 3.67
CA VAL A 73 -9.49 6.26 3.41
C VAL A 73 -8.50 5.81 4.49
N ASP A 74 -7.54 6.66 4.88
CA ASP A 74 -6.54 6.33 5.90
C ASP A 74 -7.19 6.10 7.27
N GLU A 75 -8.16 6.92 7.65
CA GLU A 75 -8.93 6.74 8.88
C GLU A 75 -9.67 5.39 8.89
N ARG A 76 -10.40 5.06 7.81
CA ARG A 76 -11.11 3.78 7.68
C ARG A 76 -10.16 2.59 7.76
N GLN A 77 -9.01 2.69 7.09
CA GLN A 77 -7.99 1.64 7.10
C GLN A 77 -7.41 1.43 8.50
N ASN A 78 -7.10 2.52 9.21
CA ASN A 78 -6.58 2.46 10.57
C ASN A 78 -7.61 1.86 11.55
N LYS A 79 -8.87 2.27 11.45
CA LYS A 79 -9.97 1.70 12.26
C LYS A 79 -10.14 0.21 12.02
N GLN A 80 -10.20 -0.22 10.75
CA GLN A 80 -10.31 -1.64 10.41
C GLN A 80 -9.15 -2.47 10.95
N ARG A 81 -7.93 -1.93 10.90
CA ARG A 81 -6.75 -2.60 11.48
C ARG A 81 -6.86 -2.76 12.99
N ALA A 82 -7.24 -1.69 13.69
CA ALA A 82 -7.44 -1.72 15.13
C ALA A 82 -8.53 -2.73 15.54
N ASP A 83 -9.67 -2.72 14.85
CA ASP A 83 -10.77 -3.64 15.12
C ASP A 83 -10.36 -5.10 14.93
N VAL A 84 -9.61 -5.41 13.86
CA VAL A 84 -9.08 -6.76 13.61
C VAL A 84 -8.08 -7.18 14.69
N ASP A 85 -7.22 -6.27 15.14
CA ASP A 85 -6.24 -6.56 16.20
C ASP A 85 -6.92 -6.85 17.54
N VAL A 86 -7.93 -6.07 17.91
CA VAL A 86 -8.74 -6.31 19.13
C VAL A 86 -9.42 -7.67 19.05
N ARG A 87 -10.09 -7.99 17.93
CA ARG A 87 -10.74 -9.30 17.75
C ARG A 87 -9.77 -10.47 17.82
N ARG A 88 -8.57 -10.31 17.25
CA ARG A 88 -7.52 -11.34 17.31
C ARG A 88 -7.07 -11.56 18.76
N LEU A 89 -6.78 -10.49 19.50
CA LEU A 89 -6.34 -10.59 20.90
C LEU A 89 -7.42 -11.21 21.79
N ASP A 90 -8.68 -10.81 21.63
CA ASP A 90 -9.82 -11.42 22.34
C ASP A 90 -9.94 -12.92 22.05
N HIS A 91 -9.82 -13.33 20.78
CA HIS A 91 -9.85 -14.73 20.41
C HIS A 91 -8.69 -15.53 21.03
N GLU A 92 -7.49 -14.96 21.05
CA GLU A 92 -6.31 -15.57 21.67
C GLU A 92 -6.48 -15.75 23.18
N GLN A 93 -6.99 -14.72 23.88
CA GLN A 93 -7.27 -14.79 25.31
C GLN A 93 -8.33 -15.84 25.64
N LYS A 94 -9.41 -15.90 24.86
CA LYS A 94 -10.47 -16.92 25.01
C LYS A 94 -9.95 -18.33 24.75
N ALA A 95 -9.10 -18.51 23.74
CA ALA A 95 -8.49 -19.80 23.45
C ALA A 95 -7.57 -20.26 24.58
N GLU A 96 -6.78 -19.35 25.15
CA GLU A 96 -5.87 -19.62 26.26
C GLU A 96 -6.62 -19.94 27.56
N ALA A 97 -7.69 -19.19 27.87
CA ALA A 97 -8.56 -19.48 29.00
C ALA A 97 -9.21 -20.86 28.89
N LYS A 98 -9.73 -21.22 27.71
CA LYS A 98 -10.29 -22.56 27.45
C LYS A 98 -9.25 -23.67 27.59
N PHE A 99 -8.00 -23.41 27.20
CA PHE A 99 -6.91 -24.36 27.36
C PHE A 99 -6.59 -24.60 28.84
N ARG A 100 -6.48 -23.53 29.63
CA ARG A 100 -6.28 -23.61 31.10
C ARG A 100 -7.43 -24.32 31.82
N ASP A 101 -8.67 -24.02 31.46
CA ASP A 101 -9.86 -24.69 32.01
C ASP A 101 -9.83 -26.22 31.74
N LYS A 102 -9.47 -26.62 30.51
CA LYS A 102 -9.31 -28.04 30.17
C LYS A 102 -8.19 -28.72 30.97
N GLN A 103 -7.07 -28.02 31.18
CA GLN A 103 -5.98 -28.52 31.99
C GLN A 103 -6.43 -28.75 33.44
N SER A 104 -7.05 -27.75 34.06
CA SER A 104 -7.57 -27.86 35.44
C SER A 104 -8.59 -28.99 35.60
N LYS A 105 -9.50 -29.18 34.63
CA LYS A 105 -10.46 -30.30 34.63
C LYS A 105 -9.81 -31.67 34.45
N MET A 106 -8.67 -31.75 33.76
CA MET A 106 -7.92 -33.01 33.66
C MET A 106 -7.17 -33.31 34.95
N ASP A 107 -6.59 -32.29 35.58
CA ASP A 107 -5.86 -32.42 36.84
C ASP A 107 -6.81 -32.83 37.98
N SER A 108 -8.02 -32.27 38.02
CA SER A 108 -9.06 -32.62 39.01
C SER A 108 -9.62 -34.04 38.84
N ARG A 109 -9.50 -34.64 37.65
CA ARG A 109 -9.95 -36.01 37.36
C ARG A 109 -8.97 -37.09 37.84
N GLY A 110 -7.95 -36.71 38.62
CA GLY A 110 -7.23 -37.63 39.51
C GLY A 110 -6.57 -38.81 38.80
N LYS A 111 -5.44 -38.57 38.13
CA LYS A 111 -4.53 -39.66 37.76
C LYS A 111 -3.82 -40.15 39.02
N LYS A 112 -3.93 -41.44 39.35
CA LYS A 112 -3.43 -42.03 40.61
C LYS A 112 -1.91 -42.11 40.73
N SER A 113 -1.15 -41.88 39.65
CA SER A 113 0.32 -41.92 39.64
C SER A 113 0.90 -40.51 39.49
N GLU A 114 1.78 -40.11 40.42
CA GLU A 114 2.46 -38.81 40.34
C GLU A 114 3.34 -38.66 39.11
N ALA A 115 3.98 -39.74 38.66
CA ALA A 115 4.76 -39.72 37.42
C ALA A 115 3.90 -39.34 36.20
N VAL A 116 2.65 -39.82 36.16
CA VAL A 116 1.69 -39.47 35.08
C VAL A 116 1.25 -38.01 35.19
N LYS A 117 1.05 -37.46 36.40
CA LYS A 117 0.72 -36.03 36.58
C LYS A 117 1.84 -35.12 36.10
N VAL A 118 3.08 -35.43 36.49
CA VAL A 118 4.28 -34.68 36.06
C VAL A 118 4.42 -34.69 34.53
N ALA A 119 4.24 -35.87 33.90
CA ALA A 119 4.30 -35.99 32.45
C ALA A 119 3.21 -35.18 31.71
N ILE A 120 1.98 -35.16 32.24
CA ILE A 120 0.88 -34.36 31.71
C ILE A 120 1.17 -32.86 31.85
N GLY A 121 1.69 -32.43 33.01
CA GLY A 121 2.10 -31.04 33.23
C GLY A 121 3.18 -30.60 32.23
N ALA A 122 4.19 -31.44 32.02
CA ALA A 122 5.24 -31.19 31.03
C ALA A 122 4.69 -31.10 29.59
N TYR A 123 3.76 -31.97 29.22
CA TYR A 123 3.08 -31.91 27.93
C TYR A 123 2.33 -30.60 27.74
N TYR A 124 1.55 -30.17 28.73
CA TYR A 124 0.81 -28.91 28.64
C TYR A 124 1.71 -27.69 28.57
N ALA A 125 2.79 -27.67 29.34
CA ALA A 125 3.81 -26.62 29.27
C ALA A 125 4.44 -26.56 27.87
N ALA A 126 4.79 -27.71 27.28
CA ALA A 126 5.33 -27.78 25.93
C ALA A 126 4.32 -27.28 24.87
N VAL A 127 3.05 -27.70 24.94
CA VAL A 127 1.99 -27.24 24.02
C VAL A 127 1.76 -25.73 24.18
N ALA A 128 1.74 -25.20 25.40
CA ALA A 128 1.58 -23.77 25.65
C ALA A 128 2.74 -22.96 25.05
N ALA A 129 3.99 -23.43 25.23
CA ALA A 129 5.17 -22.82 24.63
C ALA A 129 5.10 -22.85 23.09
N ASN A 130 4.75 -24.00 22.49
CA ASN A 130 4.59 -24.13 21.04
C ASN A 130 3.51 -23.19 20.48
N ASN A 131 2.39 -23.06 21.19
CA ASN A 131 1.31 -22.15 20.81
C ASN A 131 1.75 -20.68 20.90
N LYS A 132 2.55 -20.30 21.91
CA LYS A 132 3.13 -18.97 22.01
C LYS A 132 4.05 -18.68 20.81
N THR A 133 4.98 -19.57 20.50
CA THR A 133 5.88 -19.43 19.34
C THR A 133 5.10 -19.32 18.02
N TYR A 134 4.06 -20.12 17.84
CA TYR A 134 3.18 -20.02 16.66
C TYR A 134 2.49 -18.66 16.57
N ARG A 135 1.91 -18.16 17.67
CA ARG A 135 1.26 -16.84 17.72
C ARG A 135 2.23 -15.72 17.37
N GLU A 136 3.44 -15.76 17.92
CA GLU A 136 4.50 -14.78 17.64
C GLU A 136 4.91 -14.80 16.16
N ALA A 137 5.08 -15.99 15.57
CA ALA A 137 5.39 -16.12 14.15
C ALA A 137 4.27 -15.59 13.24
N VAL A 138 3.00 -15.87 13.58
CA VAL A 138 1.84 -15.33 12.85
C VAL A 138 1.77 -13.81 13.00
N ALA A 139 1.99 -13.27 14.20
CA ALA A 139 2.01 -11.83 14.44
C ALA A 139 3.13 -11.14 13.64
N ALA A 140 4.32 -11.73 13.59
CA ALA A 140 5.44 -11.24 12.79
C ALA A 140 5.10 -11.26 11.29
N ALA A 141 4.51 -12.34 10.77
CA ALA A 141 4.09 -12.43 9.37
C ALA A 141 3.01 -11.38 9.02
N GLN A 142 2.06 -11.13 9.92
CA GLN A 142 1.03 -10.10 9.75
C GLN A 142 1.62 -8.69 9.78
N SER A 143 2.56 -8.42 10.69
CA SER A 143 3.29 -7.15 10.76
C SER A 143 4.08 -6.89 9.48
N GLY A 144 4.84 -7.88 9.01
CA GLY A 144 5.58 -7.80 7.75
C GLY A 144 4.68 -7.50 6.55
N PHE A 145 3.51 -8.16 6.47
CA PHE A 145 2.51 -7.85 5.43
C PHE A 145 2.04 -6.39 5.48
N ARG A 146 1.73 -5.87 6.68
CA ARG A 146 1.28 -4.47 6.86
C ARG A 146 2.33 -3.48 6.39
N THR A 147 3.57 -3.68 6.82
CA THR A 147 4.71 -2.84 6.40
C THR A 147 4.86 -2.82 4.88
N SER A 148 4.87 -3.99 4.24
CA SER A 148 4.98 -4.09 2.77
C SER A 148 3.80 -3.47 2.05
N HIS A 149 2.57 -3.66 2.57
CA HIS A 149 1.38 -3.03 2.02
C HIS A 149 1.42 -1.51 2.13
N ASP A 150 1.86 -0.95 3.26
CA ASP A 150 1.94 0.49 3.47
C ASP A 150 3.04 1.13 2.62
N ALA A 151 4.16 0.44 2.44
CA ALA A 151 5.19 0.85 1.50
C ALA A 151 4.64 0.86 0.06
N ALA A 152 3.92 -0.18 -0.37
CA ALA A 152 3.30 -0.24 -1.70
C ALA A 152 2.25 0.87 -1.89
N LEU A 153 1.43 1.15 -0.88
CA LEU A 153 0.44 2.21 -0.90
C LEU A 153 1.10 3.60 -1.02
N THR A 154 2.17 3.83 -0.28
CA THR A 154 2.97 5.07 -0.34
C THR A 154 3.58 5.26 -1.72
N ALA A 155 4.23 4.21 -2.26
CA ALA A 155 4.79 4.26 -3.60
C ALA A 155 3.72 4.58 -4.66
N ARG A 156 2.54 3.95 -4.57
CA ARG A 156 1.41 4.25 -5.47
C ARG A 156 0.97 5.70 -5.38
N ARG A 157 0.86 6.26 -4.16
CA ARG A 157 0.48 7.67 -3.94
C ARG A 157 1.49 8.60 -4.62
N THR A 158 2.78 8.38 -4.39
CA THR A 158 3.86 9.14 -5.02
C THR A 158 3.79 9.09 -6.55
N SER A 159 3.58 7.90 -7.13
CA SER A 159 3.45 7.76 -8.59
C SER A 159 2.23 8.48 -9.16
N ILE A 160 1.08 8.44 -8.46
CA ILE A 160 -0.13 9.15 -8.87
C ILE A 160 0.07 10.66 -8.77
N ASP A 161 0.69 11.15 -7.69
CA ASP A 161 0.98 12.58 -7.51
C ASP A 161 1.93 13.10 -8.59
N ALA A 162 2.96 12.34 -8.92
CA ALA A 162 3.85 12.65 -10.05
C ALA A 162 3.07 12.71 -11.38
N ALA A 163 2.19 11.73 -11.65
CA ALA A 163 1.38 11.71 -12.87
C ALA A 163 0.39 12.90 -12.95
N ILE A 164 -0.21 13.29 -11.83
CA ILE A 164 -1.06 14.49 -11.74
C ILE A 164 -0.24 15.74 -12.05
N LYS A 165 0.96 15.86 -11.47
CA LYS A 165 1.85 17.00 -11.73
C LYS A 165 2.23 17.08 -13.21
N THR A 166 2.70 15.98 -13.81
CA THR A 166 3.05 15.94 -15.24
C THR A 166 1.88 16.37 -16.13
N ARG A 167 0.66 15.92 -15.82
CA ARG A 167 -0.53 16.36 -16.55
C ARG A 167 -0.78 17.85 -16.39
N ARG A 168 -0.64 18.40 -15.18
CA ARG A 168 -0.81 19.85 -14.91
C ARG A 168 0.18 20.68 -15.69
N ASP A 169 1.46 20.32 -15.62
CA ASP A 169 2.53 21.01 -16.33
C ASP A 169 2.28 21.01 -17.84
N ALA A 170 1.83 19.87 -18.42
CA ALA A 170 1.49 19.78 -19.83
C ALA A 170 0.27 20.65 -20.21
N VAL A 171 -0.76 20.71 -19.36
CA VAL A 171 -1.93 21.58 -19.56
C VAL A 171 -1.55 23.05 -19.48
N ASP A 172 -0.69 23.42 -18.53
CA ASP A 172 -0.20 24.80 -18.36
C ASP A 172 0.65 25.25 -19.54
N ALA A 173 1.53 24.39 -20.04
CA ALA A 173 2.31 24.65 -21.24
C ALA A 173 1.39 24.85 -22.46
N ALA A 174 0.40 23.96 -22.65
CA ALA A 174 -0.57 24.06 -23.73
C ALA A 174 -1.39 25.35 -23.65
N PHE A 175 -1.85 25.72 -22.44
CA PHE A 175 -2.62 26.94 -22.23
C PHE A 175 -1.79 28.20 -22.49
N THR A 176 -0.52 28.21 -22.08
CA THR A 176 0.41 29.31 -22.33
C THR A 176 0.65 29.51 -23.82
N ALA A 177 0.93 28.42 -24.56
CA ALA A 177 1.10 28.46 -26.01
C ALA A 177 -0.18 28.93 -26.73
N TRP A 178 -1.35 28.48 -26.27
CA TRP A 178 -2.63 28.93 -26.79
C TRP A 178 -2.86 30.44 -26.57
N LYS A 179 -2.56 30.96 -25.37
CA LYS A 179 -2.72 32.37 -25.02
C LYS A 179 -1.92 33.29 -25.95
N GLN A 180 -0.70 32.90 -26.32
CA GLN A 180 0.17 33.68 -27.22
C GLN A 180 -0.44 33.89 -28.62
N ARG A 181 -1.36 33.03 -29.06
CA ARG A 181 -1.99 33.11 -30.40
C ARG A 181 -3.40 33.70 -30.36
N CYS A 182 -3.88 34.15 -29.19
CA CYS A 182 -5.26 34.57 -29.01
C CYS A 182 -5.60 35.93 -29.66
N SER A 183 -4.60 36.79 -29.90
CA SER A 183 -4.72 38.02 -30.69
C SER A 183 -4.44 37.86 -32.19
N GLY A 184 -4.10 36.65 -32.64
CA GLY A 184 -3.84 36.34 -34.05
C GLY A 184 -5.10 36.40 -34.91
N THR A 185 -4.95 36.22 -36.22
CA THR A 185 -6.01 36.07 -37.22
C THR A 185 -6.96 34.92 -36.89
N ALA A 186 -8.12 34.88 -37.57
CA ALA A 186 -9.10 33.81 -37.36
C ALA A 186 -8.51 32.40 -37.61
N GLU A 187 -7.66 32.25 -38.63
CA GLU A 187 -7.04 30.97 -38.96
C GLU A 187 -5.94 30.58 -37.95
N GLU A 188 -5.17 31.55 -37.45
CA GLU A 188 -4.20 31.31 -36.37
C GLU A 188 -4.88 30.86 -35.08
N ARG A 189 -6.01 31.47 -34.72
CA ARG A 189 -6.79 31.04 -33.54
C ARG A 189 -7.37 29.65 -33.71
N LYS A 190 -7.89 29.33 -34.91
CA LYS A 190 -8.41 27.99 -35.22
C LYS A 190 -7.31 26.93 -35.10
N THR A 191 -6.13 27.21 -35.63
CA THR A 191 -4.95 26.34 -35.52
C THR A 191 -4.51 26.19 -34.06
N ALA A 192 -4.42 27.29 -33.31
CA ALA A 192 -4.05 27.27 -31.89
C ALA A 192 -5.04 26.46 -31.04
N ASN A 193 -6.35 26.56 -31.31
CA ASN A 193 -7.37 25.74 -30.64
C ASN A 193 -7.16 24.26 -30.92
N ALA A 194 -6.93 23.87 -32.18
CA ALA A 194 -6.69 22.48 -32.56
C ALA A 194 -5.44 21.91 -31.85
N THR A 195 -4.34 22.67 -31.83
CA THR A 195 -3.10 22.30 -31.14
C THR A 195 -3.32 22.17 -29.63
N TYR A 196 -4.04 23.12 -29.01
CA TYR A 196 -4.39 23.05 -27.60
C TYR A 196 -5.17 21.76 -27.27
N HIS A 197 -6.24 21.46 -28.02
CA HIS A 197 -7.03 20.26 -27.78
C HIS A 197 -6.23 18.96 -27.97
N ALA A 198 -5.36 18.92 -28.99
CA ALA A 198 -4.45 17.79 -29.19
C ALA A 198 -3.50 17.59 -28.00
N ALA A 199 -2.93 18.69 -27.47
CA ALA A 199 -2.05 18.64 -26.30
C ALA A 199 -2.79 18.17 -25.03
N ILE A 200 -4.03 18.62 -24.80
CA ILE A 200 -4.86 18.15 -23.68
C ILE A 200 -5.14 16.65 -23.80
N LYS A 201 -5.49 16.16 -24.99
CA LYS A 201 -5.74 14.73 -25.25
C LYS A 201 -4.47 13.89 -25.03
N ALA A 202 -3.31 14.39 -25.45
CA ALA A 202 -2.02 13.76 -25.21
C ALA A 202 -1.72 13.67 -23.70
N ALA A 203 -1.85 14.78 -22.97
CA ALA A 203 -1.63 14.82 -21.53
C ALA A 203 -2.57 13.87 -20.77
N GLU A 204 -3.83 13.76 -21.21
CA GLU A 204 -4.78 12.80 -20.63
C GLU A 204 -4.38 11.35 -20.90
N THR A 205 -3.95 11.04 -22.13
CA THR A 205 -3.47 9.69 -22.50
C THR A 205 -2.28 9.30 -21.63
N THR A 206 -1.29 10.19 -21.48
CA THR A 206 -0.13 9.97 -20.63
C THR A 206 -0.52 9.77 -19.16
N TRP A 207 -1.45 10.58 -18.63
CA TRP A 207 -1.93 10.42 -17.27
C TRP A 207 -2.60 9.06 -17.04
N ARG A 208 -3.46 8.61 -17.97
CA ARG A 208 -4.13 7.30 -17.88
C ARG A 208 -3.12 6.16 -17.87
N ALA A 209 -2.13 6.19 -18.76
CA ALA A 209 -1.06 5.19 -18.81
C ALA A 209 -0.25 5.13 -17.50
N ASN A 210 0.16 6.30 -16.98
CA ASN A 210 0.90 6.38 -15.72
C ASN A 210 0.07 5.90 -14.52
N HIS A 211 -1.22 6.24 -14.50
CA HIS A 211 -2.14 5.77 -13.47
C HIS A 211 -2.31 4.25 -13.50
N GLU A 212 -2.54 3.66 -14.68
CA GLU A 212 -2.63 2.21 -14.85
C GLU A 212 -1.36 1.50 -14.39
N GLN A 213 -0.20 2.02 -14.78
CA GLN A 213 1.09 1.46 -14.38
C GLN A 213 1.28 1.51 -12.86
N ALA A 214 0.93 2.63 -12.20
CA ALA A 214 1.00 2.74 -10.74
C ALA A 214 0.09 1.71 -10.04
N MET A 215 -1.11 1.48 -10.57
CA MET A 215 -2.05 0.47 -10.06
C MET A 215 -1.53 -0.95 -10.25
N LYS A 216 -0.93 -1.24 -11.41
CA LYS A 216 -0.30 -2.54 -11.70
C LYS A 216 0.84 -2.84 -10.73
N THR A 217 1.75 -1.89 -10.54
CA THR A 217 2.86 -2.02 -9.59
C THR A 217 2.35 -2.27 -8.17
N TYR A 218 1.35 -1.51 -7.72
CA TYR A 218 0.73 -1.70 -6.41
C TYR A 218 0.11 -3.09 -6.25
N LYS A 219 -0.63 -3.56 -7.24
CA LYS A 219 -1.27 -4.89 -7.23
C LYS A 219 -0.23 -5.99 -7.11
N THR A 220 0.83 -5.93 -7.93
CA THR A 220 1.92 -6.90 -7.89
C THR A 220 2.60 -6.92 -6.53
N ALA A 221 2.98 -5.76 -5.99
CA ALA A 221 3.63 -5.67 -4.67
C ALA A 221 2.75 -6.24 -3.55
N THR A 222 1.45 -5.96 -3.59
CA THR A 222 0.49 -6.46 -2.59
C THR A 222 0.31 -7.97 -2.68
N GLU A 223 0.28 -8.54 -3.88
CA GLU A 223 0.13 -9.99 -4.08
C GLU A 223 1.39 -10.74 -3.64
N THR A 224 2.57 -10.19 -3.92
CA THR A 224 3.83 -10.70 -3.38
C THR A 224 3.81 -10.70 -1.86
N ALA A 225 3.42 -9.58 -1.22
CA ALA A 225 3.33 -9.50 0.24
C ALA A 225 2.34 -10.53 0.83
N ARG A 226 1.20 -10.76 0.15
CA ARG A 226 0.21 -11.78 0.55
C ARG A 226 0.82 -13.18 0.52
N THR A 227 1.49 -13.52 -0.57
CA THR A 227 2.15 -14.81 -0.77
C THR A 227 3.21 -15.06 0.31
N THR A 228 4.04 -14.05 0.59
CA THR A 228 5.06 -14.13 1.65
C THR A 228 4.44 -14.38 3.03
N ARG A 229 3.36 -13.66 3.37
CA ARG A 229 2.63 -13.86 4.63
C ARG A 229 2.07 -15.28 4.73
N GLU A 230 1.43 -15.78 3.68
CA GLU A 230 0.83 -17.11 3.66
C GLU A 230 1.88 -18.21 3.79
N ALA A 231 3.01 -18.08 3.10
CA ALA A 231 4.14 -18.98 3.23
C ALA A 231 4.69 -19.01 4.67
N ALA A 232 4.85 -17.83 5.30
CA ALA A 232 5.32 -17.73 6.68
C ALA A 232 4.35 -18.38 7.68
N ILE A 233 3.04 -18.16 7.53
CA ILE A 233 2.02 -18.79 8.38
C ILE A 233 1.99 -20.31 8.18
N LYS A 234 2.11 -20.79 6.93
CA LYS A 234 2.19 -22.22 6.63
C LYS A 234 3.41 -22.86 7.28
N ALA A 235 4.57 -22.22 7.20
CA ALA A 235 5.79 -22.68 7.85
C ALA A 235 5.63 -22.72 9.39
N ALA A 236 5.08 -21.66 10.00
CA ALA A 236 4.82 -21.62 11.43
C ALA A 236 3.89 -22.74 11.90
N ARG A 237 2.84 -23.05 11.12
CA ARG A 237 1.91 -24.15 11.40
C ARG A 237 2.60 -25.51 11.32
N ALA A 238 3.47 -25.71 10.33
CA ALA A 238 4.23 -26.95 10.19
C ALA A 238 5.14 -27.18 11.41
N VAL A 239 5.87 -26.14 11.83
CA VAL A 239 6.72 -26.19 13.04
C VAL A 239 5.90 -26.52 14.29
N GLN A 240 4.76 -25.85 14.48
CA GLN A 240 3.86 -26.10 15.61
C GLN A 240 3.33 -27.54 15.63
N LYS A 241 2.94 -28.08 14.46
CA LYS A 241 2.46 -29.46 14.33
C LYS A 241 3.54 -30.45 14.78
N THR A 242 4.74 -30.35 14.23
CA THR A 242 5.87 -31.21 14.59
C THR A 242 6.21 -31.12 16.08
N ALA A 243 6.25 -29.91 16.64
CA ALA A 243 6.54 -29.73 18.06
C ALA A 243 5.45 -30.34 18.98
N ASN A 244 4.18 -30.27 18.58
CA ASN A 244 3.08 -30.89 19.31
C ASN A 244 3.08 -32.43 19.20
N GLU A 245 3.45 -32.98 18.04
CA GLU A 245 3.63 -34.43 17.86
C GLU A 245 4.78 -34.95 18.74
N ALA A 246 5.90 -34.24 18.79
CA ALA A 246 7.01 -34.55 19.70
C ALA A 246 6.57 -34.54 21.17
N ALA A 247 5.85 -33.49 21.61
CA ALA A 247 5.32 -33.41 22.97
C ALA A 247 4.38 -34.58 23.32
N ARG A 248 3.53 -35.01 22.37
CA ARG A 248 2.66 -36.19 22.54
C ARG A 248 3.46 -37.48 22.66
N ALA A 249 4.50 -37.65 21.86
CA ALA A 249 5.37 -38.83 21.93
C ALA A 249 6.06 -38.92 23.31
N THR A 250 6.57 -37.81 23.82
CA THR A 250 7.15 -37.73 25.18
C THR A 250 6.14 -38.11 26.26
N LEU A 251 4.91 -37.60 26.17
CA LEU A 251 3.83 -37.96 27.11
C LEU A 251 3.52 -39.46 27.06
N GLN A 252 3.39 -40.04 25.87
CA GLN A 252 3.10 -41.47 25.72
C GLN A 252 4.20 -42.35 26.28
N ALA A 253 5.47 -41.99 26.06
CA ALA A 253 6.62 -42.70 26.63
C ALA A 253 6.60 -42.67 28.16
N ALA A 254 6.35 -41.50 28.75
CA ALA A 254 6.26 -41.37 30.21
C ALA A 254 5.09 -42.16 30.81
N ILE A 255 3.93 -42.18 30.14
CA ILE A 255 2.78 -42.99 30.57
C ILE A 255 3.09 -44.49 30.50
N LYS A 256 3.81 -44.95 29.46
CA LYS A 256 4.22 -46.35 29.33
C LYS A 256 5.21 -46.76 30.42
N ALA A 257 6.16 -45.89 30.77
CA ALA A 257 7.15 -46.14 31.83
C ALA A 257 6.55 -46.13 33.25
N ALA A 258 5.39 -45.51 33.44
CA ALA A 258 4.69 -45.43 34.72
C ALA A 258 3.65 -46.54 34.95
N LYS A 259 3.52 -47.49 34.00
CA LYS A 259 2.71 -48.70 34.11
C LYS A 259 3.59 -49.88 34.51
#